data_AF-A0A4Q4C4R4-F1
#
_entry.id   AF-A0A4Q4C4R4-F1
#
_cell.length_a   1.000
_cell.length_b   1.000
_cell.length_c   1.000
_cell.angle_alpha   90.00
_cell.angle_beta   90.00
_cell.angle_gamma   90.00
#
_symmetry.space_group_name_H-M   'P 1'
#
loop_
_entity.id
_entity.type
_entity.pdbx_description
1 polymer ?
#
loop_
_entity_poly.entity_id
_entity_poly.type
_entity_poly.pdbx_seq_one_letter_code
_entity_poly.pdbx_strand_id
1 'polypeptide(L)'
;FDPNYLSGQLVVVARQGGRAVGFASFHRAVMSGRDVWTLDLMRPHPKAPDGTAQALILSALEAARAAGVQRLSLAAVPLACDGADRSLVAWLGRRTTSRAMQGLFQFKEGFAPSWQPLYIAGPSFLALALVGREIWDRVQRPSGLGHMRARARKHEEYEIASNRNPWQRGEDTLA
;
A
#
# COMPACT_ATOMS: atom_id res chain seq x y z
N PHE A 1 4.19 -5.64 -13.04
CA PHE A 1 3.92 -4.23 -13.38
C PHE A 1 2.96 -4.24 -14.54
N ASP A 2 1.79 -3.63 -14.37
CA ASP A 2 0.75 -3.56 -15.41
C ASP A 2 0.56 -2.08 -15.80
N PRO A 3 1.03 -1.66 -16.99
CA PRO A 3 0.88 -0.29 -17.45
C PRO A 3 -0.58 0.15 -17.61
N ASN A 4 -1.46 -0.76 -18.05
CA ASN A 4 -2.86 -0.45 -18.32
C ASN A 4 -3.60 -0.17 -17.02
N TYR A 5 -3.23 -0.88 -15.95
CA TYR A 5 -3.75 -0.62 -14.61
C TYR A 5 -3.40 0.79 -14.11
N LEU A 6 -2.15 1.21 -14.30
CA LEU A 6 -1.70 2.54 -13.85
C LEU A 6 -2.21 3.68 -14.74
N SER A 7 -2.45 3.46 -16.03
CA SER A 7 -2.89 4.53 -16.94
C SER A 7 -4.27 5.12 -16.58
N GLY A 8 -5.11 4.37 -15.85
CA GLY A 8 -6.40 4.86 -15.37
C GLY A 8 -6.34 5.58 -14.01
N GLN A 9 -5.16 5.63 -13.38
CA GLN A 9 -5.00 6.19 -12.04
C GLN A 9 -4.34 7.57 -12.08
N LEU A 10 -4.56 8.35 -11.02
CA LEU A 10 -3.71 9.50 -10.77
C LEU A 10 -2.35 8.98 -10.30
N VAL A 11 -1.28 9.43 -10.92
CA VAL A 11 0.09 9.06 -10.53
C VAL A 11 0.87 10.32 -10.18
N VAL A 12 1.36 10.38 -8.95
CA VAL A 12 2.28 11.41 -8.47
C VAL A 12 3.69 10.84 -8.54
N VAL A 13 4.62 11.58 -9.13
CA VAL A 13 6.00 11.13 -9.34
C VAL A 13 6.96 12.07 -8.62
N ALA A 14 7.77 11.53 -7.73
CA ALA A 14 8.88 12.25 -7.10
C ALA A 14 10.07 12.27 -8.06
N ARG A 15 10.67 13.45 -8.27
CA ARG A 15 11.85 13.62 -9.11
C ARG A 15 12.98 14.31 -8.35
N GLN A 16 14.21 13.88 -8.58
CA GLN A 16 15.44 14.51 -8.09
C GLN A 16 16.41 14.62 -9.25
N GLY A 17 16.91 15.83 -9.54
CA GLY A 17 17.80 16.07 -10.69
C GLY A 17 17.21 15.61 -12.03
N GLY A 18 15.90 15.79 -12.23
CA GLY A 18 15.18 15.35 -13.42
C GLY A 18 14.86 13.85 -13.49
N ARG A 19 15.44 13.02 -12.60
CA ARG A 19 15.21 11.57 -12.56
C ARG A 19 14.08 11.21 -11.61
N ALA A 20 13.21 10.27 -11.99
CA ALA A 20 12.19 9.73 -11.10
C ALA A 20 12.84 8.90 -9.97
N VAL A 21 12.50 9.24 -8.72
CA VAL A 21 13.00 8.58 -7.50
C VAL A 21 11.87 7.96 -6.68
N GLY A 22 10.64 8.00 -7.17
CA GLY A 22 9.52 7.31 -6.55
C GLY A 22 8.20 7.70 -7.19
N PHE A 23 7.15 6.95 -6.88
CA PHE A 23 5.79 7.31 -7.27
C PHE A 23 4.76 6.84 -6.24
N ALA A 24 3.61 7.50 -6.27
CA ALA A 24 2.38 7.05 -5.63
C ALA A 24 1.25 7.07 -6.65
N SER A 25 0.39 6.05 -6.64
CA SER A 25 -0.78 5.96 -7.49
C SER A 25 -2.06 5.98 -6.66
N PHE A 26 -3.11 6.59 -7.21
CA PHE A 26 -4.38 6.77 -6.54
C PHE A 26 -5.52 6.35 -7.45
N HIS A 27 -6.34 5.43 -6.97
CA HIS A 27 -7.60 5.07 -7.61
C HIS A 27 -8.60 6.21 -7.42
N ARG A 28 -9.20 6.67 -8.52
CA ARG A 28 -10.24 7.70 -8.51
C ARG A 28 -11.61 7.01 -8.59
N ALA A 29 -12.47 7.30 -7.63
CA ALA A 29 -13.85 6.79 -7.59
C ALA A 29 -14.82 7.91 -7.23
N VAL A 30 -16.10 7.68 -7.50
CA VAL A 30 -17.20 8.53 -7.04
C VAL A 30 -17.97 7.78 -5.97
N MET A 31 -18.07 8.34 -4.76
CA MET A 31 -18.84 7.79 -3.65
C MET A 31 -19.89 8.80 -3.22
N SER A 32 -21.16 8.40 -3.24
CA SER A 32 -22.30 9.27 -2.88
C SER A 32 -22.27 10.62 -3.61
N GLY A 33 -21.93 10.60 -4.90
CA GLY A 33 -21.86 11.79 -5.76
C GLY A 33 -20.63 12.67 -5.55
N ARG A 34 -19.61 12.24 -4.80
CA ARG A 34 -18.37 13.00 -4.57
C ARG A 34 -17.15 12.23 -5.03
N ASP A 35 -16.19 12.92 -5.63
CA ASP A 35 -14.89 12.35 -5.96
C ASP A 35 -14.14 11.95 -4.69
N VAL A 36 -13.57 10.73 -4.72
CA VAL A 36 -12.72 10.17 -3.68
C VAL A 36 -11.48 9.59 -4.34
N TRP A 37 -10.31 9.96 -3.83
CA TRP A 37 -9.05 9.38 -4.26
C TRP A 37 -8.55 8.42 -3.20
N THR A 38 -8.12 7.22 -3.58
CA THR A 38 -7.63 6.21 -2.64
C THR A 38 -6.23 5.80 -3.03
N LEU A 39 -5.29 5.93 -2.09
CA LEU A 39 -3.92 5.47 -2.25
C LEU A 39 -3.91 3.98 -2.56
N ASP A 40 -3.18 3.59 -3.59
CA ASP A 40 -3.05 2.22 -4.04
C ASP A 40 -1.59 1.76 -3.95
N LEU A 41 -0.75 2.21 -4.89
CA LEU A 41 0.68 1.90 -4.87
C LEU A 41 1.47 3.08 -4.32
N MET A 42 2.49 2.80 -3.52
CA MET A 42 3.51 3.78 -3.15
C MET A 42 4.88 3.10 -3.17
N ARG A 43 5.77 3.59 -4.03
CA ARG A 43 7.08 2.97 -4.29
C ARG A 43 8.17 4.04 -4.36
N PRO A 44 8.72 4.49 -3.23
CA PRO A 44 9.96 5.24 -3.22
C PRO A 44 11.13 4.33 -3.66
N HIS A 45 12.09 4.92 -4.37
CA HIS A 45 13.34 4.24 -4.70
C HIS A 45 14.17 4.00 -3.42
N PRO A 46 14.94 2.91 -3.30
CA PRO A 46 15.74 2.63 -2.09
C PRO A 46 16.77 3.70 -1.74
N LYS A 47 17.21 4.48 -2.74
CA LYS A 47 18.12 5.62 -2.59
C LYS A 47 17.40 6.98 -2.64
N ALA A 48 16.06 6.99 -2.59
CA ALA A 48 15.32 8.24 -2.53
C ALA A 48 15.63 8.95 -1.20
N PRO A 49 15.67 10.28 -1.17
CA PRO A 49 15.82 11.03 0.07
C PRO A 49 14.74 10.66 1.09
N ASP A 50 15.10 10.73 2.37
CA ASP A 50 14.12 10.62 3.45
C ASP A 50 13.03 11.68 3.29
N GLY A 51 11.78 11.32 3.60
CA GLY A 51 10.64 12.18 3.35
C GLY A 51 10.01 12.04 1.96
N THR A 52 10.60 11.29 1.02
CA THR A 52 10.04 11.12 -0.34
C THR A 52 8.62 10.58 -0.32
N ALA A 53 8.32 9.59 0.54
CA ALA A 53 6.98 9.04 0.67
C ALA A 53 5.98 10.10 1.20
N GLN A 54 6.40 10.88 2.18
CA GLN A 54 5.60 11.97 2.74
C GLN A 54 5.32 13.04 1.69
N ALA A 55 6.34 13.46 0.94
CA ALA A 55 6.20 14.41 -0.15
C ALA A 55 5.22 13.93 -1.22
N LEU A 56 5.26 12.65 -1.60
CA LEU A 56 4.30 12.06 -2.55
C LEU A 56 2.85 12.18 -2.07
N ILE A 57 2.59 11.90 -0.79
CA ILE A 57 1.24 12.03 -0.21
C ILE A 57 0.82 13.50 -0.11
N LEU A 58 1.70 14.39 0.33
CA LEU A 58 1.41 15.82 0.43
C LEU A 58 1.08 16.42 -0.94
N SER A 59 1.87 16.11 -1.98
CA SER A 59 1.57 16.54 -3.35
C SER A 59 0.24 15.97 -3.87
N ALA A 60 -0.13 14.75 -3.47
CA ALA A 60 -1.44 14.20 -3.81
C ALA A 60 -2.58 14.91 -3.10
N LEU A 61 -2.41 15.31 -1.83
CA LEU A 61 -3.38 16.10 -1.08
C LEU A 61 -3.56 17.51 -1.67
N GLU A 62 -2.48 18.16 -2.09
CA GLU A 62 -2.53 19.44 -2.79
C GLU A 62 -3.27 19.33 -4.12
N ALA A 63 -2.96 18.30 -4.92
CA ALA A 63 -3.65 18.02 -6.16
C ALA A 63 -5.14 17.71 -5.94
N ALA A 64 -5.48 16.96 -4.89
CA ALA A 64 -6.86 16.65 -4.51
C ALA A 64 -7.62 17.92 -4.16
N ARG A 65 -7.00 18.80 -3.35
CA ARG A 65 -7.57 20.09 -2.97
C ARG A 65 -7.83 20.97 -4.20
N ALA A 66 -6.86 21.06 -5.12
CA ALA A 66 -6.99 21.83 -6.36
C ALA A 66 -8.11 21.29 -7.26
N ALA A 67 -8.33 19.98 -7.26
CA ALA A 67 -9.40 19.31 -8.01
C ALA A 67 -10.76 19.33 -7.29
N GLY A 68 -10.88 19.96 -6.12
CA GLY A 68 -12.14 20.01 -5.34
C GLY A 68 -12.51 18.67 -4.66
N VAL A 69 -11.56 17.74 -4.56
CA VAL A 69 -11.76 16.43 -3.95
C VAL A 69 -11.75 16.57 -2.44
N GLN A 70 -12.87 16.23 -1.81
CA GLN A 70 -13.06 16.42 -0.37
C GLN A 70 -12.44 15.30 0.48
N ARG A 71 -12.15 14.15 -0.14
CA ARG A 71 -11.66 12.97 0.58
C ARG A 71 -10.54 12.28 -0.20
N LEU A 72 -9.39 12.17 0.46
CA LEU A 72 -8.30 11.29 0.06
C LEU A 72 -8.12 10.20 1.13
N SER A 73 -8.24 8.94 0.72
CA SER A 73 -8.04 7.77 1.58
C SER A 73 -6.59 7.30 1.49
N LEU A 74 -5.96 7.11 2.64
CA LEU A 74 -4.60 6.54 2.75
C LEU A 74 -4.60 5.00 2.76
N ALA A 75 -5.72 4.37 2.42
CA ALA A 75 -5.97 2.93 2.52
C ALA A 75 -5.94 2.39 3.96
N ALA A 76 -6.38 1.15 4.12
CA ALA A 76 -6.54 0.50 5.42
C ALA A 76 -5.21 0.31 6.17
N VAL A 77 -5.32 0.19 7.49
CA VAL A 77 -4.28 -0.34 8.38
C VAL A 77 -4.88 -1.50 9.17
N PRO A 78 -4.08 -2.46 9.64
CA PRO A 78 -4.56 -3.50 10.54
C PRO A 78 -5.16 -2.89 11.81
N LEU A 79 -6.33 -3.39 12.22
CA LEU A 79 -7.01 -2.94 13.45
C LEU A 79 -6.12 -3.07 14.69
N ALA A 80 -5.25 -4.08 14.71
CA ALA A 80 -4.29 -4.33 15.78
C ALA A 80 -3.24 -3.21 15.98
N CYS A 81 -3.09 -2.29 15.01
CA CYS A 81 -2.22 -1.13 15.15
C CYS A 81 -2.84 -0.03 16.02
N ASP A 82 -4.16 0.02 16.18
CA ASP A 82 -4.81 0.92 17.13
C ASP A 82 -4.54 0.43 18.57
N GLY A 83 -3.77 1.19 19.34
CA GLY A 83 -3.42 0.89 20.72
C GLY A 83 -4.60 0.95 21.71
N ALA A 84 -5.70 1.61 21.35
CA ALA A 84 -6.89 1.76 22.19
C ALA A 84 -7.86 0.57 22.06
N ASP A 85 -7.88 -0.12 20.92
CA ASP A 85 -8.81 -1.23 20.68
C ASP A 85 -8.48 -2.45 21.58
N ARG A 86 -9.52 -2.97 22.24
CA ARG A 86 -9.50 -4.11 23.18
C ARG A 86 -10.32 -5.30 22.68
N SER A 87 -10.82 -5.27 21.45
CA SER A 87 -11.59 -6.36 20.85
C SER A 87 -10.74 -7.63 20.70
N LEU A 88 -11.41 -8.79 20.71
CA LEU A 88 -10.76 -10.08 20.49
C LEU A 88 -10.00 -10.12 19.14
N VAL A 89 -10.54 -9.45 18.12
CA VAL A 89 -9.92 -9.33 16.79
C VAL A 89 -8.62 -8.53 16.86
N ALA A 90 -8.63 -7.37 17.54
CA ALA A 90 -7.42 -6.60 17.76
C ALA A 90 -6.38 -7.39 18.55
N TRP A 91 -6.79 -8.10 19.60
CA TRP A 91 -5.89 -8.95 20.40
C TRP A 91 -5.26 -10.09 19.60
N LEU A 92 -6.05 -10.81 18.79
CA LEU A 92 -5.54 -11.84 17.87
C LEU A 92 -4.58 -11.22 16.86
N GLY A 93 -4.96 -10.10 16.25
CA GLY A 93 -4.15 -9.41 15.25
C GLY A 93 -2.82 -8.87 15.78
N ARG A 94 -2.74 -8.46 17.06
CA ARG A 94 -1.49 -7.99 17.68
C ARG A 94 -0.41 -9.06 17.69
N ARG A 95 -0.77 -10.35 17.77
CA ARG A 95 0.20 -11.46 17.69
C ARG A 95 0.81 -11.64 16.30
N THR A 96 0.09 -11.20 15.26
CA THR A 96 0.52 -11.34 13.86
C THR A 96 1.02 -10.03 13.26
N THR A 97 0.91 -8.91 14.01
CA THR A 97 1.30 -7.58 13.55
C THR A 97 2.82 -7.43 13.63
N SER A 98 3.46 -7.15 12.49
CA SER A 98 4.90 -6.91 12.44
C SER A 98 5.26 -5.47 12.81
N ARG A 99 6.52 -5.21 13.16
CA ARG A 99 7.05 -3.84 13.37
C ARG A 99 6.86 -2.95 12.15
N ALA A 100 6.90 -3.52 10.95
CA ALA A 100 6.65 -2.80 9.69
C ALA A 100 5.21 -2.25 9.63
N MET A 101 4.21 -2.99 10.14
CA MET A 101 2.83 -2.53 10.20
C MET A 101 2.62 -1.40 11.22
N GLN A 102 3.35 -1.43 12.35
CA GLN A 102 3.34 -0.34 13.32
C GLN A 102 3.94 0.95 12.74
N GLY A 103 5.06 0.84 12.02
CA GLY A 103 5.65 1.97 11.29
C GLY A 103 4.72 2.52 10.21
N LEU A 104 3.99 1.65 9.50
CA LEU A 104 2.97 2.08 8.52
C LEU A 104 1.81 2.84 9.18
N PHE A 105 1.37 2.41 10.36
CA PHE A 105 0.35 3.13 11.12
C PHE A 105 0.84 4.52 11.51
N GLN A 106 2.01 4.63 12.15
CA GLN A 106 2.61 5.91 12.54
C GLN A 106 2.81 6.85 11.34
N PHE A 107 3.27 6.30 10.20
CA PHE A 107 3.40 7.04 8.96
C PHE A 107 2.06 7.66 8.54
N LYS A 108 0.97 6.89 8.56
CA LYS A 108 -0.37 7.40 8.18
C LYS A 108 -0.95 8.36 9.22
N GLU A 109 -0.70 8.11 10.51
CA GLU A 109 -1.09 8.99 11.61
C GLU A 109 -0.48 10.38 11.50
N GLY A 110 0.76 10.49 10.99
CA GLY A 110 1.45 11.77 10.75
C GLY A 110 0.73 12.75 9.82
N PHE A 111 -0.27 12.30 9.06
CA PHE A 111 -1.12 13.17 8.22
C PHE A 111 -2.41 13.60 8.91
N ALA A 112 -2.59 13.30 10.20
CA ALA A 112 -3.79 13.55 10.99
C ALA A 112 -5.10 13.08 10.30
N PRO A 113 -5.18 11.80 9.85
CA PRO A 113 -6.36 11.31 9.15
C PRO A 113 -7.55 11.14 10.10
N SER A 114 -8.76 11.21 9.55
CA SER A 114 -9.96 10.69 10.23
C SER A 114 -10.01 9.17 10.04
N TRP A 115 -9.89 8.42 11.15
CA TRP A 115 -9.97 6.97 11.14
C TRP A 115 -11.41 6.48 10.97
N GLN A 116 -11.60 5.50 10.08
CA GLN A 116 -12.90 4.85 9.86
C GLN A 116 -12.74 3.33 9.95
N PRO A 117 -13.58 2.64 10.74
CA PRO A 117 -13.52 1.19 10.81
C PRO A 117 -13.97 0.57 9.48
N LEU A 118 -13.26 -0.47 9.05
CA LEU A 118 -13.62 -1.27 7.88
C LEU A 118 -14.02 -2.66 8.36
N TYR A 119 -15.13 -3.15 7.82
CA TYR A 119 -15.72 -4.43 8.19
C TYR A 119 -15.66 -5.41 7.02
N ILE A 120 -15.44 -6.67 7.35
CA ILE A 120 -15.71 -7.79 6.45
C ILE A 120 -17.00 -8.45 6.91
N ALA A 121 -17.93 -8.71 5.98
CA ALA A 121 -19.22 -9.30 6.27
C ALA A 121 -19.35 -10.66 5.57
N GLY A 122 -20.01 -11.61 6.22
CA GLY A 122 -20.29 -12.93 5.69
C GLY A 122 -21.54 -13.51 6.34
N PRO A 123 -22.18 -14.51 5.70
CA PRO A 123 -23.47 -15.06 6.15
C PRO A 123 -23.37 -15.83 7.48
N SER A 124 -22.16 -16.23 7.88
CA SER A 124 -21.88 -16.87 9.18
C SER A 124 -20.43 -16.67 9.58
N PHE A 125 -20.12 -16.91 10.86
CA PHE A 125 -18.73 -16.83 11.36
C PHE A 125 -17.80 -17.84 10.67
N LEU A 126 -18.28 -19.06 10.40
CA LEU A 126 -17.49 -20.09 9.72
C LEU A 126 -17.21 -19.70 8.26
N ALA A 127 -18.22 -19.20 7.54
CA ALA A 127 -18.03 -18.72 6.17
C ALA A 127 -17.04 -17.56 6.12
N LEU A 128 -17.15 -16.63 7.08
CA LEU A 128 -16.24 -15.51 7.21
C LEU A 128 -14.79 -15.97 7.47
N ALA A 129 -14.59 -16.97 8.33
CA ALA A 129 -13.28 -17.52 8.63
C ALA A 129 -12.63 -18.19 7.41
N LEU A 130 -13.40 -19.00 6.67
CA LEU A 130 -12.92 -19.69 5.47
C LEU A 130 -12.57 -18.70 4.34
N VAL A 131 -13.48 -17.77 4.03
CA VAL A 131 -13.26 -16.75 3.00
C VAL A 131 -12.16 -15.78 3.42
N GLY A 132 -12.09 -15.40 4.70
CA GLY A 132 -11.03 -14.56 5.23
C GLY A 132 -9.64 -15.20 5.06
N ARG A 133 -9.53 -16.52 5.31
CA ARG A 133 -8.31 -17.28 5.03
C ARG A 133 -7.98 -17.29 3.54
N GLU A 134 -8.97 -17.46 2.67
CA GLU A 134 -8.77 -17.48 1.23
C GLU A 134 -8.30 -16.11 0.68
N ILE A 135 -8.89 -15.01 1.16
CA ILE A 135 -8.46 -13.64 0.85
C ILE A 135 -7.03 -13.43 1.33
N TRP A 136 -6.74 -13.83 2.57
CA TRP A 136 -5.39 -13.74 3.13
C TRP A 136 -4.35 -14.47 2.27
N ASP A 137 -4.64 -15.71 1.89
CA ASP A 137 -3.74 -16.51 1.06
C ASP A 137 -3.50 -15.82 -0.31
N ARG A 138 -4.53 -15.25 -0.95
CA ARG A 138 -4.37 -14.52 -2.22
C ARG A 138 -3.61 -13.20 -2.10
N VAL A 139 -3.78 -12.48 -1.00
CA VAL A 139 -3.05 -11.22 -0.76
C VAL A 139 -1.56 -11.50 -0.53
N GLN A 140 -1.24 -12.55 0.25
CA GLN A 140 0.14 -12.89 0.59
C GLN A 140 0.86 -13.67 -0.51
N ARG A 141 0.11 -14.38 -1.35
CA ARG A 141 0.63 -15.19 -2.45
C ARG A 141 -0.15 -14.85 -3.72
N PRO A 142 0.04 -13.63 -4.26
CA PRO A 142 -0.67 -13.22 -5.46
C PRO A 142 -0.32 -14.19 -6.60
N SER A 143 -1.34 -14.70 -7.28
CA SER A 143 -1.15 -15.45 -8.51
C SER A 143 -0.37 -14.59 -9.51
N GLY A 144 0.56 -15.19 -10.26
CA GLY A 144 1.24 -14.49 -11.34
C GLY A 144 0.23 -13.86 -12.30
N LEU A 145 0.51 -12.64 -12.78
CA LEU A 145 -0.35 -11.93 -13.73
C LEU A 145 -0.34 -12.70 -15.07
N GLY A 146 -1.35 -13.56 -15.28
CA GLY A 146 -1.42 -14.52 -16.40
C GLY A 146 -1.44 -13.89 -17.80
N HIS A 147 -1.69 -12.58 -17.91
CA HIS A 147 -1.71 -11.80 -19.15
C HIS A 147 -0.38 -11.13 -19.50
N MET A 148 0.68 -11.33 -18.70
CA MET A 148 2.01 -10.86 -19.07
C MET A 148 2.57 -11.75 -20.19
N ARG A 149 2.34 -11.35 -21.46
CA ARG A 149 3.21 -11.79 -22.57
C ARG A 149 4.64 -11.54 -22.10
N ALA A 150 5.42 -12.60 -21.92
CA ALA A 150 6.83 -12.49 -21.62
C ALA A 150 7.45 -11.65 -22.74
N ARG A 151 7.67 -10.36 -22.50
CA ARG A 151 8.41 -9.52 -23.42
C ARG A 151 9.79 -10.15 -23.47
N ALA A 152 10.17 -10.64 -24.65
CA ALA A 152 11.44 -11.31 -24.88
C ALA A 152 12.53 -10.54 -24.15
N ARG A 153 13.19 -11.25 -23.23
CA ARG A 153 14.19 -10.74 -22.30
C ARG A 153 15.38 -10.23 -23.10
N LYS A 154 15.31 -8.99 -23.62
CA LYS A 154 16.52 -8.28 -24.02
C LYS A 154 17.23 -7.91 -22.74
N HIS A 155 18.44 -8.44 -22.63
CA HIS A 155 19.37 -8.31 -21.53
C HIS A 155 19.52 -6.86 -21.09
N GLU A 156 18.79 -6.47 -20.05
CA GLU A 156 19.17 -5.38 -19.17
C GLU A 156 19.05 -5.91 -17.75
N GLU A 157 20.16 -5.75 -17.05
CA GLU A 157 20.49 -6.18 -15.71
C GLU A 157 19.46 -5.63 -14.70
N TYR A 158 18.47 -6.45 -14.35
CA TYR A 158 17.52 -6.17 -13.27
C TYR A 158 17.50 -7.34 -12.29
N GLU A 159 18.47 -7.35 -11.38
CA GLU A 159 18.36 -8.07 -10.09
C GLU A 159 17.32 -7.38 -9.20
N ILE A 160 16.04 -7.48 -9.57
CA ILE A 160 14.92 -7.03 -8.73
C ILE A 160 13.86 -8.14 -8.67
N ALA A 161 14.30 -9.30 -8.21
CA ALA A 161 13.42 -10.32 -7.68
C ALA A 161 14.20 -11.20 -6.72
N SER A 162 14.66 -10.63 -5.59
CA SER A 162 15.02 -11.47 -4.46
C SER A 162 13.72 -12.05 -3.88
N ASN A 163 13.64 -13.36 -3.68
CA ASN A 163 12.55 -14.06 -2.97
C ASN A 163 12.46 -13.70 -1.47
N ARG A 164 13.05 -12.57 -1.05
CA ARG A 164 13.08 -12.07 0.33
C ARG A 164 12.83 -10.57 0.33
N ASN A 165 12.02 -10.12 1.28
CA ASN A 165 11.80 -8.69 1.50
C ASN A 165 13.07 -8.04 2.08
N PRO A 166 13.41 -6.79 1.74
CA PRO A 166 14.68 -6.15 2.10
C PRO A 166 14.99 -6.09 3.61
N TRP A 167 13.97 -6.10 4.47
CA TRP A 167 14.08 -6.10 5.93
C TRP A 167 14.23 -7.51 6.56
N GLN A 168 14.23 -8.57 5.75
CA GLN A 168 14.58 -9.93 6.16
C GLN A 168 16.09 -10.22 6.01
N ARG A 169 16.89 -9.21 5.62
CA ARG A 169 18.36 -9.27 5.55
C ARG A 169 18.99 -8.70 6.81
N GLY A 170 18.56 -9.20 7.96
CA GLY A 170 19.36 -9.08 9.18
C GLY A 170 20.24 -10.33 9.27
N GLU A 171 21.55 -10.13 9.36
CA GLU A 171 22.59 -11.14 9.63
C GLU A 171 23.28 -11.85 8.46
N ASP A 172 23.65 -11.15 7.39
CA ASP A 172 24.74 -11.65 6.52
C ASP A 172 25.77 -10.54 6.21
N THR A 173 26.59 -10.28 7.22
CA THR A 173 27.99 -9.84 7.11
C THR A 173 28.68 -10.58 8.26
N LEU A 174 29.64 -11.50 8.07
CA LEU A 174 30.91 -11.41 7.36
C LEU A 174 31.48 -12.82 7.16
N ALA A 175 31.92 -13.14 5.94
CA ALA A 175 33.13 -13.92 5.63
C ALA A 175 33.45 -13.74 4.15
#